data_AF-A0A9Q1BTF6-F1
#
_entry.id   AF-A0A9Q1BTF6-F1
#
_cell.length_a   1.000
_cell.length_b   1.000
_cell.length_c   1.000
_cell.angle_alpha   90.00
_cell.angle_beta   90.00
_cell.angle_gamma   90.00
#
_symmetry.space_group_name_H-M   'P 1'
#
loop_
_entity.id
_entity.type
_entity.pdbx_description
1 polymer ?
#
loop_
_entity_poly.entity_id
_entity_poly.type
_entity_poly.pdbx_seq_one_letter_code
_entity_poly.pdbx_strand_id
1 'polypeptide(L)'
;MYLIADMIQFTEFSGVFTSPDYPVTPPYFTRRWSITVKEDCRILLHFLDFGLRKSNLCIPEYVELYDRAFKKELEVAKLCYSDYSEMNPSTYISSGHIFLIKLKTGCCYDRKGFKANYSSSKYNPMKTVIHILGTFNIFLTDSGDRALRFLVSLSFVTAFNFGRENSRHEILESQQIFPLQRH
;
A
#
# COMPACT_ATOMS: atom_id res chain seq x y z
N MET A 1 15.80 -18.86 -13.10
CA MET A 1 16.04 -18.48 -11.69
C MET A 1 16.80 -17.17 -11.69
N TYR A 2 16.10 -16.03 -11.70
CA TYR A 2 16.73 -14.71 -11.76
C TYR A 2 17.20 -14.33 -10.35
N LEU A 3 18.51 -14.26 -10.18
CA LEU A 3 19.15 -13.93 -8.91
C LEU A 3 18.78 -12.52 -8.47
N ILE A 4 18.62 -12.37 -7.16
CA ILE A 4 18.23 -11.16 -6.40
C ILE A 4 19.37 -10.10 -6.41
N ALA A 5 20.29 -10.13 -7.38
CA ALA A 5 21.62 -9.55 -7.26
C ALA A 5 21.73 -8.01 -7.40
N ASP A 6 20.64 -7.27 -7.65
CA ASP A 6 20.73 -5.81 -7.91
C ASP A 6 19.75 -4.93 -7.12
N MET A 7 19.12 -5.49 -6.07
CA MET A 7 18.16 -4.77 -5.24
C MET A 7 18.86 -4.11 -4.04
N ILE A 8 18.79 -2.79 -3.96
CA ILE A 8 19.28 -2.03 -2.80
C ILE A 8 18.28 -2.21 -1.65
N GLN A 9 18.77 -2.54 -0.45
CA GLN A 9 17.91 -2.78 0.70
C GLN A 9 18.08 -1.67 1.75
N PHE A 10 16.95 -1.25 2.29
CA PHE A 10 16.89 -0.35 3.43
C PHE A 10 16.13 -1.02 4.56
N THR A 11 16.74 -1.09 5.74
CA THR A 11 16.15 -1.73 6.94
C THR A 11 15.90 -0.76 8.10
N GLU A 12 16.37 0.48 7.96
CA GLU A 12 16.18 1.53 8.96
C GLU A 12 14.74 2.05 8.99
N PHE A 13 14.31 2.60 10.13
CA PHE A 13 12.95 3.12 10.31
C PHE A 13 12.63 4.32 9.42
N SER A 14 13.64 5.03 8.93
CA SER A 14 13.52 6.15 8.02
C SER A 14 14.81 6.34 7.23
N GLY A 15 14.72 7.00 6.09
CA GLY A 15 15.90 7.30 5.29
C GLY A 15 15.59 8.24 4.13
N VAL A 16 16.65 8.67 3.45
CA VAL A 16 16.57 9.46 2.22
C VAL A 16 17.43 8.77 1.17
N PHE A 17 16.91 8.63 -0.04
CA PHE A 17 17.61 8.00 -1.14
C PHE A 17 17.28 8.67 -2.47
N THR A 18 18.15 8.46 -3.45
CA THR A 18 18.01 9.03 -4.79
C THR A 18 18.10 7.93 -5.83
N SER A 19 17.65 8.25 -7.05
CA SER A 19 18.06 7.48 -8.23
C SER A 19 19.58 7.52 -8.40
N PRO A 20 20.19 6.51 -9.06
CA PRO A 20 21.59 6.53 -9.43
C PRO A 20 21.95 7.82 -10.18
N ASP A 21 23.12 8.38 -9.84
CA ASP A 21 23.71 9.57 -10.46
C ASP A 21 22.84 10.85 -10.40
N TYR A 22 21.83 10.88 -9.54
CA TYR A 22 21.00 12.08 -9.31
C TYR A 22 21.90 13.32 -9.06
N PRO A 23 21.67 14.46 -9.75
CA PRO A 23 20.46 14.81 -10.50
C PRO A 23 20.57 14.56 -12.02
N VAL A 24 21.36 13.59 -12.48
CA VAL A 24 21.43 13.19 -13.89
C VAL A 24 21.36 11.68 -13.99
N THR A 25 20.20 11.13 -14.32
CA THR A 25 20.04 9.68 -14.39
C THR A 25 20.65 9.06 -15.66
N PRO A 26 21.24 7.85 -15.55
CA PRO A 26 21.70 7.14 -16.73
C PRO A 26 20.54 6.69 -17.65
N PRO A 27 20.78 6.54 -18.96
CA PRO A 27 19.80 6.00 -19.89
C PRO A 27 19.73 4.47 -19.79
N TYR A 28 18.57 3.93 -20.15
CA TYR A 28 18.32 2.49 -20.33
C TYR A 28 18.70 1.60 -19.14
N PHE A 29 18.62 2.09 -17.90
CA PHE A 29 18.86 1.25 -16.73
C PHE A 29 17.57 0.90 -16.00
N THR A 30 17.66 -0.15 -15.19
CA THR A 30 16.63 -0.52 -14.22
C THR A 30 17.28 -0.67 -12.85
N ARG A 31 16.69 -0.06 -11.83
CA ARG A 31 17.13 -0.22 -10.44
C ARG A 31 15.95 -0.54 -9.55
N ARG A 32 16.18 -1.40 -8.56
CA ARG A 32 15.18 -1.78 -7.57
C ARG A 32 15.68 -1.46 -6.17
N TRP A 33 14.75 -1.03 -5.32
CA TRP A 33 14.95 -0.85 -3.89
C TRP A 33 13.89 -1.65 -3.13
N SER A 34 14.25 -2.13 -1.94
CA SER A 34 13.34 -2.72 -0.97
C SER A 34 13.51 -2.00 0.35
N ILE A 35 12.45 -1.38 0.82
CA ILE A 35 12.36 -0.87 2.18
C ILE A 35 11.66 -1.96 3.01
N THR A 36 12.34 -2.47 4.01
CA THR A 36 11.84 -3.50 4.92
C THR A 36 11.94 -2.97 6.34
N VAL A 37 10.80 -2.73 6.98
CA VAL A 37 10.72 -2.29 8.37
C VAL A 37 10.16 -3.40 9.25
N LYS A 38 9.93 -3.10 10.53
CA LYS A 38 9.34 -4.06 11.47
C LYS A 38 7.92 -4.48 11.03
N GLU A 39 7.56 -5.74 11.26
CA GLU A 39 6.30 -6.36 10.79
C GLU A 39 5.01 -5.63 11.22
N ASP A 40 5.02 -4.93 12.37
CA ASP A 40 3.89 -4.14 12.88
C ASP A 40 3.85 -2.70 12.34
N CYS A 41 4.72 -2.35 11.40
CA CYS A 41 4.83 -1.01 10.81
C CYS A 41 4.40 -0.98 9.34
N ARG A 42 3.97 0.22 8.92
CA ARG A 42 3.83 0.61 7.52
C ARG A 42 4.88 1.64 7.15
N ILE A 43 5.16 1.73 5.86
CA ILE A 43 6.15 2.62 5.27
C ILE A 43 5.42 3.77 4.59
N LEU A 44 5.80 4.98 4.94
CA LEU A 44 5.41 6.22 4.26
C LEU A 44 6.57 6.62 3.35
N LEU A 45 6.35 6.64 2.03
CA LEU A 45 7.30 7.08 1.03
C LEU A 45 6.86 8.42 0.47
N HIS A 46 7.77 9.38 0.36
CA HIS A 46 7.47 10.70 -0.18
C HIS A 46 8.59 11.15 -1.14
N PHE A 47 8.19 11.55 -2.35
CA PHE A 47 9.12 12.03 -3.38
C PHE A 47 9.39 13.52 -3.15
N LEU A 48 10.61 13.87 -2.78
CA LEU A 48 11.07 15.24 -2.53
C LEU A 48 11.40 15.98 -3.83
N ASP A 49 11.88 15.26 -4.84
CA ASP A 49 12.09 15.76 -6.19
C ASP A 49 11.86 14.61 -7.18
N PHE A 50 11.28 14.92 -8.32
CA PHE A 50 10.92 13.93 -9.33
C PHE A 50 10.95 14.55 -10.72
N GLY A 51 11.75 13.98 -11.60
CA GLY A 51 11.92 14.45 -12.96
C GLY A 51 12.26 13.29 -13.89
N LEU A 52 11.23 12.67 -14.46
CA LEU A 52 11.31 11.70 -15.55
C LEU A 52 10.70 12.27 -16.83
N ARG A 53 10.89 11.59 -17.96
CA ARG A 53 10.32 11.98 -19.25
C ARG A 53 8.80 12.02 -19.18
N LYS A 54 8.26 13.13 -19.70
CA LYS A 54 6.83 13.34 -19.85
C LYS A 54 6.21 12.27 -20.72
N SER A 55 5.20 11.57 -20.20
CA SER A 55 4.44 10.56 -20.94
C SER A 55 3.07 10.36 -20.31
N ASN A 56 2.00 10.44 -21.08
CA ASN A 56 0.65 10.16 -20.56
C ASN A 56 0.43 8.67 -20.23
N LEU A 57 1.27 7.78 -20.76
CA LEU A 57 1.17 6.33 -20.58
C LEU A 57 2.31 5.75 -19.72
N CYS A 58 3.25 6.56 -19.25
CA CYS A 58 4.43 6.11 -18.49
C CYS A 58 5.14 4.89 -19.11
N ILE A 59 5.36 4.94 -20.44
CA ILE A 59 6.00 3.84 -21.19
C ILE A 59 7.53 3.95 -21.20
N PRO A 60 8.13 5.09 -21.60
CA PRO A 60 9.58 5.15 -21.80
C PRO A 60 10.34 5.13 -20.48
N GLU A 61 9.79 5.80 -19.47
CA GLU A 61 10.39 6.00 -18.16
C GLU A 61 9.29 5.98 -17.11
N TYR A 62 9.57 5.32 -15.98
CA TYR A 62 8.62 5.27 -14.88
C TYR A 62 9.26 4.80 -13.58
N VAL A 63 8.59 5.13 -12.48
CA VAL A 63 8.76 4.47 -11.18
C VAL A 63 7.52 3.62 -10.89
N GLU A 64 7.72 2.34 -10.63
CA GLU A 64 6.68 1.43 -10.14
C GLU A 64 6.87 1.21 -8.63
N LEU A 65 5.77 1.29 -7.89
CA LEU A 65 5.70 1.01 -6.46
C LEU A 65 4.92 -0.27 -6.23
N TYR A 66 5.43 -1.17 -5.41
CA TYR A 66 4.77 -2.44 -5.09
C TYR A 66 4.70 -2.69 -3.60
N ASP A 67 3.52 -3.06 -3.13
CA ASP A 67 3.35 -3.72 -1.85
C ASP A 67 3.74 -5.18 -1.98
N ARG A 68 4.45 -5.71 -0.96
CA ARG A 68 4.76 -7.13 -0.91
C ARG A 68 3.97 -7.81 0.21
N ALA A 69 2.95 -8.56 -0.17
CA ALA A 69 2.13 -9.36 0.75
C ALA A 69 2.22 -10.85 0.37
N PHE A 70 2.49 -11.72 1.35
CA PHE A 70 2.48 -13.19 1.16
C PHE A 70 3.19 -13.67 -0.12
N LYS A 71 4.39 -13.12 -0.39
CA LYS A 71 5.23 -13.41 -1.57
C LYS A 71 4.70 -12.90 -2.92
N LYS A 72 3.59 -12.17 -2.98
CA LYS A 72 3.11 -11.47 -4.19
C LYS A 72 3.51 -10.00 -4.13
N GLU A 73 3.95 -9.47 -5.27
CA GLU A 73 4.13 -8.03 -5.50
C GLU A 73 2.83 -7.48 -6.10
N LEU A 74 2.17 -6.56 -5.40
CA LEU A 74 0.97 -5.89 -5.87
C LEU A 74 1.32 -4.44 -6.24
N GLU A 75 1.10 -4.07 -7.51
CA GLU A 75 1.36 -2.70 -7.97
C GLU A 75 0.44 -1.72 -7.25
N VAL A 76 1.05 -0.75 -6.57
CA VAL A 76 0.37 0.34 -5.87
C VAL A 76 0.23 1.53 -6.82
N ALA A 77 1.30 1.85 -7.56
CA ALA A 77 1.30 2.95 -8.50
C ALA A 77 2.39 2.81 -9.56
N LYS A 78 2.14 3.40 -10.73
CA LYS A 78 3.12 3.60 -11.79
C LYS A 78 3.19 5.09 -12.13
N LEU A 79 4.37 5.67 -11.97
CA LEU A 79 4.59 7.11 -11.89
C LEU A 79 5.54 7.57 -13.00
N CYS A 80 5.20 8.67 -13.64
CA CYS A 80 6.07 9.42 -14.55
C CYS A 80 5.55 10.87 -14.61
N TYR A 81 6.28 11.75 -15.29
CA TYR A 81 5.79 13.11 -15.48
C TYR A 81 4.64 13.13 -16.49
N SER A 82 3.54 13.83 -16.20
CA SER A 82 2.42 14.04 -17.13
C SER A 82 1.78 15.40 -16.91
N ASP A 83 1.01 15.89 -17.89
CA ASP A 83 0.31 17.19 -17.77
C ASP A 83 -0.72 17.24 -16.64
N TYR A 84 -1.24 16.08 -16.25
CA TYR A 84 -2.21 15.92 -15.16
C TYR A 84 -1.53 15.60 -13.83
N SER A 85 -0.21 15.43 -13.85
CA SER A 85 0.64 15.07 -12.74
C SER A 85 1.77 16.10 -12.61
N GLU A 86 1.42 17.39 -12.58
CA GLU A 86 2.27 18.40 -11.94
C GLU A 86 2.42 17.99 -10.47
N MET A 87 3.39 17.10 -10.25
CA MET A 87 3.50 16.25 -9.08
C MET A 87 4.12 17.06 -7.95
N ASN A 88 3.31 17.95 -7.36
CA ASN A 88 3.50 18.36 -5.98
C ASN A 88 3.57 17.07 -5.12
N PRO A 89 4.52 16.97 -4.20
CA PRO A 89 5.21 15.72 -3.88
C PRO A 89 4.25 14.62 -3.40
N SER A 90 4.12 13.56 -4.19
CA SER A 90 3.17 12.48 -3.91
C SER A 90 3.68 11.54 -2.83
N THR A 91 2.87 11.39 -1.80
CA THR A 91 3.11 10.49 -0.67
C THR A 91 2.37 9.18 -0.89
N TYR A 92 3.04 8.06 -0.64
CA TYR A 92 2.50 6.70 -0.75
C TYR A 92 2.66 5.97 0.58
N ILE A 93 1.65 5.20 0.96
CA ILE A 93 1.64 4.40 2.19
C ILE A 93 1.57 2.94 1.79
N SER A 94 2.50 2.12 2.28
CA SER A 94 2.46 0.68 2.08
C SER A 94 1.36 0.02 2.91
N SER A 95 0.82 -1.10 2.46
CA SER A 95 -0.14 -1.89 3.25
C SER A 95 0.51 -2.70 4.38
N GLY A 96 1.81 -2.97 4.27
CA GLY A 96 2.60 -3.74 5.25
C GLY A 96 4.04 -3.26 5.42
N HIS A 97 4.90 -4.14 5.94
CA HIS A 97 6.27 -3.81 6.36
C HIS A 97 7.33 -3.87 5.24
N ILE A 98 6.94 -4.22 4.02
CA ILE A 98 7.83 -4.26 2.85
C ILE A 98 7.24 -3.41 1.74
N PHE A 99 8.02 -2.47 1.24
CA PHE A 99 7.66 -1.63 0.11
C PHE A 99 8.78 -1.64 -0.93
N LEU A 100 8.43 -2.01 -2.17
CA LEU A 100 9.38 -2.16 -3.26
C LEU A 100 9.23 -1.01 -4.23
N ILE A 101 10.37 -0.50 -4.69
CA ILE A 101 10.45 0.59 -5.66
C ILE A 101 11.25 0.09 -6.85
N LYS A 102 10.77 0.35 -8.06
CA LYS A 102 11.49 0.05 -9.29
C LYS A 102 11.52 1.27 -10.18
N LEU A 103 12.71 1.72 -10.54
CA LEU A 103 12.91 2.73 -11.57
C LEU A 103 13.32 2.04 -12.86
N LYS A 104 12.68 2.42 -13.96
CA LYS A 104 13.12 2.11 -15.32
C LYS A 104 13.33 3.41 -16.07
N THR A 105 14.54 3.62 -16.60
CA THR A 105 14.83 4.76 -17.48
C THR A 105 14.85 4.35 -18.95
N GLY A 106 14.58 5.33 -19.80
CA GLY A 106 14.54 5.21 -21.25
C GLY A 106 15.79 5.80 -21.86
N CYS A 107 15.70 6.20 -23.12
CA CYS A 107 16.84 6.79 -23.82
C CYS A 107 17.26 8.15 -23.24
N CYS A 108 18.53 8.50 -23.48
CA CYS A 108 19.17 9.81 -23.25
C CYS A 108 19.46 10.20 -21.78
N TYR A 109 20.50 11.01 -21.59
CA TYR A 109 20.86 11.64 -20.31
C TYR A 109 20.18 13.01 -20.20
N ASP A 110 18.86 13.03 -20.05
CA ASP A 110 18.08 14.28 -20.08
C ASP A 110 17.16 14.46 -18.87
N ARG A 111 17.29 13.63 -17.83
CA ARG A 111 16.37 13.58 -16.69
C ARG A 111 17.07 13.61 -15.34
N LYS A 112 16.36 14.17 -14.36
CA LYS A 112 16.85 14.30 -12.99
C LYS A 112 16.80 12.99 -12.23
N GLY A 113 15.80 12.16 -12.54
CA GLY A 113 15.46 11.00 -11.73
C GLY A 113 14.60 11.39 -10.56
N PHE A 114 14.92 10.90 -9.36
CA PHE A 114 14.16 11.25 -8.16
C PHE A 114 15.02 11.33 -6.91
N LYS A 115 14.53 12.10 -5.94
CA LYS A 115 14.95 12.08 -4.54
C LYS A 115 13.73 11.79 -3.69
N ALA A 116 13.82 10.82 -2.79
CA ALA A 116 12.72 10.41 -1.93
C ALA A 116 13.19 10.24 -0.49
N ASN A 117 12.29 10.49 0.44
CA ASN A 117 12.45 10.07 1.83
C ASN A 117 11.39 9.03 2.18
N TYR A 118 11.70 8.20 3.16
CA TYR A 118 10.75 7.29 3.73
C TYR A 118 10.84 7.31 5.25
N SER A 119 9.72 6.98 5.89
CA SER A 119 9.63 6.75 7.33
C SER A 119 8.68 5.60 7.60
N SER A 120 8.69 5.10 8.83
CA SER A 120 7.78 4.03 9.23
C SER A 120 7.14 4.31 10.57
N SER A 121 5.91 3.83 10.69
CA SER A 121 5.10 3.99 11.90
C SER A 121 4.30 2.72 12.13
N LYS A 122 4.05 2.41 13.40
CA LYS A 122 3.17 1.31 13.77
C LYS A 122 1.81 1.48 13.12
N TYR A 123 1.33 0.43 12.48
CA TYR A 123 -0.01 0.41 11.96
C TYR A 123 -0.96 -0.20 12.99
N ASN A 124 -1.88 0.63 13.48
CA ASN A 124 -3.02 0.19 14.26
C ASN A 124 -4.23 0.18 13.32
N PRO A 125 -4.53 -0.93 12.63
CA PRO A 125 -5.81 -1.02 11.93
C PRO A 125 -6.90 -0.87 12.99
N MET A 126 -7.83 0.06 12.76
CA MET A 126 -9.12 -0.04 13.45
C MET A 126 -9.70 -1.40 13.09
N LYS A 127 -9.83 -2.28 14.08
CA LYS A 127 -10.47 -3.57 13.87
C LYS A 127 -11.97 -3.31 13.97
N THR A 128 -12.66 -3.54 12.86
CA THR A 128 -14.11 -3.71 12.90
C THR A 128 -14.37 -5.12 13.38
N VAL A 129 -14.90 -5.26 14.60
CA VAL A 129 -15.30 -6.54 15.16
C VAL A 129 -16.80 -6.66 15.01
N ILE A 130 -17.24 -7.72 14.33
CA ILE A 130 -18.66 -8.06 14.18
C ILE A 130 -18.92 -9.23 15.12
N HIS A 131 -19.65 -8.98 16.21
CA HIS A 131 -20.14 -10.05 17.08
C HIS A 131 -21.52 -10.49 16.60
N ILE A 132 -21.61 -11.75 16.17
CA ILE A 132 -22.87 -12.41 15.80
C ILE A 132 -23.17 -13.42 16.91
N LEU A 133 -24.27 -13.22 17.64
CA LEU A 133 -24.72 -14.14 18.70
C LEU A 133 -25.90 -14.97 18.17
N GLY A 134 -25.87 -16.29 18.42
CA GLY A 134 -26.88 -17.25 17.96
C GLY A 134 -26.31 -18.36 17.05
N THR A 135 -27.20 -19.12 16.42
CA THR A 135 -26.84 -20.09 15.36
C THR A 135 -27.04 -19.45 13.99
N PHE A 136 -25.99 -19.41 13.18
CA PHE A 136 -26.06 -18.76 11.87
C PHE A 136 -25.15 -19.49 10.88
N ASN A 137 -25.53 -19.44 9.61
CA ASN A 137 -24.66 -19.84 8.52
C ASN A 137 -23.95 -18.59 8.00
N ILE A 138 -22.62 -18.67 7.86
CA ILE A 138 -21.82 -17.66 7.16
C ILE A 138 -21.60 -18.16 5.73
N PHE A 139 -22.03 -17.38 4.75
CA PHE A 139 -21.70 -17.61 3.35
C PHE A 139 -20.65 -16.60 2.91
N LEU A 140 -19.57 -17.10 2.31
CA LEU A 140 -18.57 -16.28 1.63
C LEU A 140 -19.03 -16.05 0.20
N THR A 141 -19.14 -14.79 -0.22
CA THR A 141 -19.45 -14.44 -1.60
C THR A 141 -18.30 -13.61 -2.16
N ASP A 142 -17.76 -14.05 -3.31
CA ASP A 142 -16.84 -13.24 -4.10
C ASP A 142 -17.65 -12.20 -4.89
N SER A 143 -17.46 -10.91 -4.59
CA SER A 143 -18.17 -9.83 -5.29
C SER A 143 -17.44 -9.33 -6.54
N GLY A 144 -16.29 -9.90 -6.92
CA GLY A 144 -15.56 -9.52 -8.13
C GLY A 144 -14.89 -8.14 -8.07
N ASP A 145 -15.15 -7.35 -7.03
CA ASP A 145 -14.62 -6.01 -6.74
C ASP A 145 -13.36 -6.05 -5.84
N ARG A 146 -12.69 -7.22 -5.77
CA ARG A 146 -11.58 -7.51 -4.85
C ARG A 146 -11.93 -7.40 -3.36
N ALA A 147 -13.21 -7.22 -3.02
CA ALA A 147 -13.69 -7.30 -1.64
C ALA A 147 -14.27 -8.69 -1.37
N LEU A 148 -13.92 -9.27 -0.22
CA LEU A 148 -14.64 -10.43 0.31
C LEU A 148 -15.87 -9.93 1.05
N ARG A 149 -17.04 -10.45 0.69
CA ARG A 149 -18.29 -10.17 1.40
C ARG A 149 -18.74 -11.40 2.17
N PHE A 150 -19.30 -11.15 3.35
CA PHE A 150 -19.88 -12.18 4.19
C PHE A 150 -21.39 -11.95 4.23
N LEU A 151 -22.17 -12.99 3.94
CA LEU A 151 -23.61 -13.00 4.16
C LEU A 151 -23.91 -13.88 5.37
N VAL A 152 -24.68 -13.34 6.32
CA VAL A 152 -25.10 -14.06 7.52
C VAL A 152 -26.55 -14.46 7.35
N SER A 153 -26.83 -15.76 7.44
CA SER A 153 -28.21 -16.27 7.46
C SER A 153 -28.90 -15.83 8.75
N LEU A 154 -29.94 -15.00 8.62
CA LEU A 154 -30.66 -14.37 9.73
C LEU A 154 -31.62 -15.32 10.48
N SER A 155 -31.66 -16.60 10.13
CA SER A 155 -32.69 -17.53 10.62
C SER A 155 -32.74 -17.66 12.15
N PHE A 156 -31.60 -17.45 12.85
CA PHE A 156 -31.53 -17.51 14.32
C PHE A 156 -30.51 -16.53 14.94
N VAL A 157 -30.29 -15.37 14.32
CA VAL A 157 -29.43 -14.32 14.91
C VAL A 157 -30.18 -13.66 16.06
N THR A 158 -29.68 -13.81 17.29
CA THR A 158 -30.31 -13.23 18.50
C THR A 158 -29.85 -11.80 18.75
N ALA A 159 -28.63 -11.45 18.33
CA ALA A 159 -28.12 -10.08 18.36
C ALA A 159 -27.03 -9.87 17.30
N PHE A 160 -26.97 -8.66 16.77
CA PHE A 160 -25.93 -8.19 15.87
C PHE A 160 -25.28 -6.95 16.47
N ASN A 161 -24.01 -7.04 16.88
CA ASN A 161 -23.30 -5.92 17.49
C ASN A 161 -22.15 -5.48 16.58
N PHE A 162 -22.10 -4.18 16.30
CA PHE A 162 -21.03 -3.53 15.55
C PHE A 162 -20.16 -2.74 16.50
N GLY A 163 -18.88 -3.10 16.61
CA GLY A 163 -17.90 -2.40 17.43
C GLY A 163 -16.65 -2.03 16.64
N ARG A 164 -16.04 -0.89 16.98
CA ARG A 164 -14.68 -0.54 16.56
C ARG A 164 -13.76 -0.75 17.75
N GLU A 165 -12.77 -1.63 17.61
CA GLU A 165 -11.79 -1.89 18.64
C GLU A 165 -10.41 -1.39 18.19
N ASN A 166 -9.74 -0.65 19.07
CA ASN A 166 -8.35 -0.24 18.88
C ASN A 166 -7.43 -1.28 19.54
N SER A 167 -6.28 -1.57 18.92
CA SER A 167 -5.29 -2.58 19.37
C SER A 167 -4.56 -2.25 20.69
N ARG A 168 -5.05 -1.28 21.47
CA ARG A 168 -4.65 -1.07 22.87
C ARG A 168 -5.87 -1.32 23.73
N HIS A 169 -5.78 -2.31 24.61
CA HIS A 169 -6.77 -2.64 25.63
C HIS A 169 -7.45 -1.37 26.18
N GLU A 170 -8.72 -1.15 25.81
CA GLU A 170 -9.80 -0.62 26.67
C GLU A 170 -11.11 -0.34 25.90
N ILE A 171 -12.15 -1.04 26.38
CA ILE A 171 -13.59 -0.71 26.55
C ILE A 171 -14.49 -0.48 25.32
N LEU A 172 -15.49 -1.38 25.26
CA LEU A 172 -16.70 -1.37 24.45
C LEU A 172 -17.50 -0.06 24.59
N GLU A 173 -17.60 0.71 23.51
CA GLU A 173 -18.79 1.54 23.29
C GLU A 173 -19.79 0.73 22.46
N SER A 174 -20.74 0.07 23.14
CA SER A 174 -21.90 -0.54 22.50
C SER A 174 -22.84 0.57 22.01
N GLN A 175 -22.97 0.77 20.71
CA GLN A 175 -24.08 1.57 20.16
C GLN A 175 -25.31 0.69 19.92
N GLN A 176 -26.48 1.30 20.17
CA GLN A 176 -27.78 0.69 20.48
C GLN A 176 -28.32 -0.39 19.51
N ILE A 177 -29.05 -1.30 20.15
CA ILE A 177 -29.82 -2.42 19.61
C ILE A 177 -31.02 -1.90 18.80
N PHE A 178 -31.17 -2.31 17.54
CA PHE A 178 -32.47 -2.26 16.85
C PHE A 178 -33.11 -3.66 16.87
N PRO A 179 -34.33 -3.83 17.42
CA PRO A 179 -35.04 -5.10 17.28
C PRO A 179 -35.39 -5.30 15.80
N LEU A 180 -34.96 -6.41 15.21
CA LEU A 180 -35.47 -6.88 13.92
C LEU A 180 -36.94 -7.26 14.12
N GLN A 181 -37.85 -6.36 13.75
CA GLN A 181 -39.26 -6.71 13.61
C GLN A 181 -39.39 -7.70 12.44
N ARG A 182 -39.87 -8.91 12.75
CA ARG A 182 -40.28 -9.92 11.77
C ARG A 182 -41.58 -9.45 11.11
N HIS A 183 -41.60 -9.37 9.79
CA HIS A 183 -42.83 -9.46 8.99
C HIS A 183 -43.00 -10.89 8.47
#